data_AF-A0A222DY61-F1
#
_entry.id   AF-A0A222DY61-F1
#
_cell.length_a   1.000
_cell.length_b   1.000
_cell.length_c   1.000
_cell.angle_alpha   90.00
_cell.angle_beta   90.00
_cell.angle_gamma   90.00
#
_symmetry.space_group_name_H-M   'P 1'
#
loop_
_entity.id
_entity.type
_entity.pdbx_description
1 polymer ?
#
loop_
_entity_poly.entity_id
_entity_poly.type
_entity_poly.pdbx_seq_one_letter_code
_entity_poly.pdbx_strand_id
1 'polypeptide(L)'
;MQMTPEWSLMMVAIFLVMGAANWRRRRLRRATRDLPTRLFRQLGPEPEFLPPEDIPEELQGYATLHKRSLRVQHAIWGLALIWMGWVALLGMGML
;
A
#
# COMPACT_ATOMS: atom_id res chain seq x y z
N MET A 1 13.20 -7.66 -27.63
CA MET A 1 13.68 -6.73 -26.59
C MET A 1 14.52 -7.54 -25.62
N GLN A 2 15.84 -7.38 -25.62
CA GLN A 2 16.70 -8.06 -24.65
C GLN A 2 16.36 -7.48 -23.27
N MET A 3 15.94 -8.33 -22.34
CA MET A 3 15.71 -7.92 -20.95
C MET A 3 17.07 -7.64 -20.34
N THR A 4 17.48 -6.37 -20.34
CA THR A 4 18.70 -5.98 -19.63
C THR A 4 18.49 -6.26 -18.14
N PRO A 5 19.53 -6.66 -17.39
CA PRO A 5 19.42 -6.90 -15.95
C PRO A 5 18.84 -5.70 -15.18
N GLU A 6 19.00 -4.47 -15.67
CA GLU A 6 18.38 -3.28 -15.09
C GLU A 6 16.85 -3.36 -15.11
N TRP A 7 16.29 -3.94 -16.18
CA TRP A 7 14.85 -4.08 -16.33
C TRP A 7 14.25 -4.99 -15.25
N SER A 8 14.90 -6.10 -14.93
CA SER A 8 14.45 -6.98 -13.85
C SER A 8 14.57 -6.30 -12.48
N LEU A 9 15.64 -5.53 -12.23
CA LEU A 9 15.82 -4.75 -11.01
C LEU A 9 14.75 -3.64 -10.85
N MET A 10 14.37 -2.97 -11.94
CA MET A 10 13.26 -2.02 -11.95
C MET A 10 11.92 -2.71 -11.66
N MET A 11 11.70 -3.90 -12.21
CA MET A 11 10.48 -4.67 -11.95
C MET A 11 10.33 -5.03 -10.47
N VAL A 12 11.43 -5.25 -9.74
CA VAL A 12 11.36 -5.50 -8.28
C VAL A 12 10.68 -4.34 -7.55
N ALA A 13 11.03 -3.09 -7.87
CA ALA A 13 10.40 -1.93 -7.24
C ALA A 13 8.90 -1.86 -7.54
N ILE A 14 8.52 -2.11 -8.79
CA ILE A 14 7.12 -2.13 -9.23
C ILE A 14 6.34 -3.22 -8.49
N PHE A 15 6.87 -4.45 -8.42
CA PHE A 15 6.24 -5.55 -7.70
C PHE A 15 6.13 -5.28 -6.20
N LEU A 16 7.10 -4.60 -5.61
CA LEU A 16 7.08 -4.26 -4.19
C LEU A 16 5.96 -3.26 -3.87
N VAL A 17 5.82 -2.20 -4.67
CA VAL A 17 4.73 -1.21 -4.54
C VAL A 17 3.37 -1.83 -4.85
N MET A 18 3.26 -2.58 -5.95
CA MET A 18 2.00 -3.21 -6.36
C MET A 18 1.56 -4.29 -5.36
N GLY A 19 2.50 -5.09 -4.87
CA GLY A 19 2.28 -6.10 -3.83
C GLY A 19 1.77 -5.46 -2.53
N ALA A 20 2.37 -4.35 -2.10
CA ALA A 20 1.92 -3.60 -0.93
C ALA A 20 0.53 -3.01 -1.10
N ALA A 21 0.23 -2.41 -2.26
CA ALA A 21 -1.09 -1.88 -2.56
C ALA A 21 -2.14 -2.99 -2.55
N ASN A 22 -1.83 -4.14 -3.16
CA ASN A 22 -2.75 -5.29 -3.20
C ASN A 22 -2.93 -5.92 -1.80
N TRP A 23 -1.86 -6.01 -1.02
CA TRP A 23 -1.92 -6.44 0.38
C TRP A 23 -2.81 -5.52 1.22
N ARG A 24 -2.64 -4.20 1.12
CA ARG A 24 -3.49 -3.21 1.81
C ARG A 24 -4.95 -3.39 1.40
N ARG A 25 -5.24 -3.46 0.11
CA ARG A 25 -6.61 -3.68 -0.41
C ARG A 25 -7.24 -4.96 0.15
N ARG A 26 -6.52 -6.08 0.12
CA ARG A 26 -6.99 -7.35 0.68
C ARG A 26 -7.22 -7.26 2.19
N ARG A 27 -6.34 -6.57 2.92
CA ARG A 27 -6.46 -6.40 4.37
C ARG A 27 -7.64 -5.52 4.76
N LEU A 28 -7.85 -4.40 4.07
CA LEU A 28 -9.02 -3.54 4.28
C LEU A 28 -10.30 -4.27 3.91
N ARG A 29 -10.34 -4.96 2.77
CA ARG A 29 -11.51 -5.74 2.34
C ARG A 29 -11.91 -6.84 3.32
N ARG A 30 -10.94 -7.49 3.97
CA ARG A 30 -11.23 -8.46 5.04
C ARG A 30 -11.83 -7.76 6.26
N ALA A 31 -11.19 -6.68 6.71
CA ALA A 31 -11.68 -5.92 7.87
C ALA A 31 -13.06 -5.31 7.64
N THR A 32 -13.39 -4.86 6.42
CA THR A 32 -14.72 -4.32 6.10
C THR A 32 -15.80 -5.40 5.99
N ARG A 33 -15.44 -6.62 5.56
CA ARG A 33 -16.36 -7.76 5.54
C ARG A 33 -16.83 -8.16 6.93
N ASP A 34 -15.96 -7.99 7.93
CA ASP A 34 -16.26 -8.34 9.32
C ASP A 34 -17.08 -7.25 10.03
N LEU A 35 -17.30 -6.09 9.40
CA LEU A 35 -18.10 -5.00 9.97
C LEU A 35 -19.61 -5.22 9.76
N PRO A 36 -20.45 -4.83 10.74
CA PRO A 36 -21.89 -4.78 10.54
C PRO A 36 -22.27 -3.76 9.45
N THR A 37 -23.32 -4.06 8.70
CA THR A 37 -23.79 -3.26 7.54
C THR A 37 -24.00 -1.77 7.87
N ARG A 38 -24.39 -1.44 9.11
CA ARG A 38 -24.56 -0.06 9.57
C ARG A 38 -23.25 0.74 9.57
N LEU A 39 -22.17 0.13 10.04
CA LEU A 39 -20.83 0.74 10.07
C LEU A 39 -20.20 0.74 8.68
N PHE A 40 -20.41 -0.32 7.89
CA PHE A 40 -19.92 -0.39 6.52
C PHE A 40 -20.43 0.76 5.64
N ARG A 41 -21.69 1.16 5.80
CA ARG A 41 -22.29 2.29 5.05
C ARG A 41 -21.67 3.65 5.37
N GLN A 42 -20.98 3.77 6.50
CA GLN A 42 -20.29 5.01 6.89
C GLN A 42 -18.90 5.11 6.24
N LEU A 43 -18.41 4.02 5.64
CA LEU A 43 -17.13 4.03 4.94
C LEU A 43 -17.26 4.64 3.55
N GLY A 44 -16.19 5.30 3.11
CA GLY A 44 -16.07 5.78 1.73
C GLY A 44 -16.02 4.64 0.70
N PRO A 45 -16.01 4.98 -0.60
CA PRO A 45 -16.06 4.00 -1.68
C PRO A 45 -14.87 3.04 -1.71
N GLU A 46 -15.09 1.87 -2.30
CA GLU A 46 -14.00 1.00 -2.72
C GLU A 46 -13.07 1.72 -3.71
N PRO A 47 -11.74 1.49 -3.67
CA PRO A 47 -11.00 0.51 -2.85
C PRO A 47 -10.41 1.09 -1.56
N GLU A 48 -10.63 2.37 -1.28
CA GLU A 48 -9.94 3.09 -0.21
C GLU A 48 -10.61 2.94 1.15
N PHE A 49 -11.91 2.67 1.16
CA PHE A 49 -12.74 2.46 2.36
C PHE A 49 -12.39 3.46 3.47
N LEU A 50 -12.43 4.75 3.12
CA LEU A 50 -12.04 5.82 4.02
C LEU A 50 -12.94 5.79 5.27
N PRO A 51 -12.39 5.84 6.49
CA PRO A 51 -13.20 6.02 7.68
C PRO A 51 -13.88 7.40 7.66
N PRO A 52 -15.06 7.55 8.28
CA PRO A 52 -15.71 8.86 8.42
C PRO A 52 -14.84 9.83 9.23
N GLU A 53 -15.06 11.13 9.06
CA GLU A 53 -14.34 12.18 9.80
C GLU A 53 -14.58 12.06 11.32
N ASP A 54 -15.85 11.91 11.71
CA ASP A 54 -16.25 11.55 13.07
C ASP A 54 -16.27 10.04 13.23
N ILE A 55 -15.21 9.49 13.82
CA ILE A 55 -15.02 8.04 13.98
C ILE A 55 -15.83 7.53 15.18
N PRO A 56 -16.87 6.70 14.99
CA PRO A 56 -17.60 6.08 16.09
C PRO A 56 -16.67 5.15 16.88
N GLU A 57 -16.96 4.95 18.17
CA GLU A 57 -16.16 4.07 19.05
C GLU A 57 -16.01 2.65 18.46
N GLU A 58 -17.10 2.10 17.90
CA GLU A 58 -17.13 0.79 17.25
C GLU A 58 -16.21 0.69 16.01
N LEU A 59 -15.83 1.83 15.41
CA LEU A 59 -15.01 1.90 14.19
C LEU A 59 -13.56 2.31 14.47
N GLN A 60 -13.21 2.64 15.72
CA GLN A 60 -11.85 3.04 16.10
C GLN A 60 -10.81 1.95 15.78
N GLY A 61 -11.16 0.67 15.99
CA GLY A 61 -10.30 -0.45 15.65
C GLY A 61 -9.99 -0.51 14.15
N TYR A 62 -11.00 -0.29 13.31
CA TYR A 62 -10.85 -0.22 11.86
C TYR A 62 -10.02 1.00 11.44
N ALA A 63 -10.30 2.19 11.97
CA ALA A 63 -9.57 3.41 11.64
C ALA A 63 -8.08 3.31 12.00
N THR A 64 -7.77 2.68 13.13
CA THR A 64 -6.38 2.40 13.54
C THR A 64 -5.69 1.45 12.57
N LEU A 65 -6.38 0.39 12.13
CA LEU A 65 -5.89 -0.55 11.11
C LEU A 65 -5.62 0.17 9.79
N HIS A 66 -6.54 1.04 9.36
CA HIS A 66 -6.41 1.83 8.13
C HIS A 66 -5.17 2.72 8.18
N LYS A 67 -5.02 3.54 9.24
CA LYS A 67 -3.83 4.40 9.46
C LYS A 67 -2.53 3.60 9.50
N ARG A 68 -2.51 2.45 10.17
CA ARG A 68 -1.32 1.58 10.23
C ARG A 68 -0.97 1.01 8.86
N SER A 69 -1.96 0.54 8.11
CA SER A 69 -1.77 0.01 6.76
C SER A 69 -1.25 1.08 5.79
N LEU A 70 -1.72 2.33 5.94
CA LEU A 70 -1.24 3.48 5.16
C LEU A 70 0.23 3.78 5.46
N ARG A 71 0.63 3.76 6.74
CA ARG A 71 2.05 3.92 7.13
C ARG A 71 2.94 2.84 6.54
N VAL A 72 2.51 1.59 6.56
CA VAL A 72 3.26 0.48 5.93
C VAL A 72 3.38 0.69 4.42
N GLN A 73 2.32 1.11 3.75
CA GLN A 73 2.38 1.43 2.32
C GLN A 73 3.36 2.56 2.02
N HIS A 74 3.38 3.62 2.83
CA HIS A 74 4.36 4.71 2.68
C HIS A 74 5.79 4.25 2.94
N ALA A 75 6.01 3.39 3.94
CA ALA A 75 7.33 2.82 4.21
C ALA A 75 7.84 1.99 3.03
N ILE A 76 6.96 1.20 2.41
CA ILE A 76 7.27 0.42 1.20
C ILE A 76 7.56 1.35 0.02
N TRP A 77 6.80 2.44 -0.14
CA TRP A 77 7.10 3.46 -1.15
C TRP A 77 8.47 4.08 -0.94
N GLY A 78 8.83 4.43 0.29
CA GLY A 78 10.16 4.93 0.64
C GLY A 78 11.26 3.92 0.30
N LEU A 79 11.05 2.64 0.64
CA LEU A 79 11.98 1.57 0.30
C LEU A 79 12.13 1.39 -1.21
N ALA A 80 11.02 1.45 -1.96
CA ALA A 80 11.03 1.36 -3.41
C ALA A 80 11.77 2.55 -4.06
N LEU A 81 11.63 3.76 -3.51
CA LEU A 81 12.38 4.94 -3.96
C LEU A 81 13.88 4.81 -3.70
N ILE A 82 14.26 4.34 -2.51
CA ILE A 82 15.68 4.09 -2.17
C ILE A 82 16.25 3.03 -3.12
N TRP A 83 15.52 1.95 -3.37
CA TRP A 83 15.91 0.91 -4.31
C TRP A 83 16.08 1.45 -5.73
N MET A 84 15.12 2.23 -6.22
CA MET A 84 15.20 2.84 -7.55
C MET A 84 16.40 3.78 -7.68
N GLY A 85 16.69 4.58 -6.65
CA GLY A 85 17.89 5.41 -6.62
C GLY A 85 19.18 4.60 -6.69
N TRP A 86 19.25 3.49 -5.95
CA TRP A 86 20.40 2.58 -6.00
C TRP A 86 20.57 1.91 -7.38
N VAL A 87 19.48 1.41 -7.98
CA VAL A 87 19.50 0.83 -9.33
C VAL A 87 19.95 1.88 -10.37
N ALA A 88 19.50 3.13 -10.23
CA ALA A 88 19.92 4.21 -11.12
C ALA A 88 21.42 4.51 -11.01
N LEU A 89 21.98 4.54 -9.80
CA LEU A 89 23.43 4.72 -9.59
C LEU A 89 24.25 3.58 -10.21
N LEU A 90 23.77 2.35 -10.07
CA LEU A 90 24.38 1.16 -10.68
C LEU A 90 24.34 1.25 -12.21
N GLY A 91 23.21 1.63 -12.79
CA GLY A 91 23.07 1.83 -14.24
C GLY A 91 23.94 2.97 -14.80
N MET A 92 24.25 3.98 -13.99
CA MET A 92 25.18 5.06 -14.37
C MET A 92 26.67 4.66 -14.25
N GLY A 93 26.97 3.45 -13.74
CA GLY A 93 28.35 3.01 -13.49
C GLY A 93 29.05 3.79 -12.38
N MET A 94 28.29 4.41 -11.46
CA MET A 94 28.83 5.09 -10.28
C MET A 94 29.16 4.12 -9.13
N LEU A 95 28.76 2.86 -9.27
CA LEU A 95 28.97 1.73 -8.36
C LEU A 95 29.40 0.51 -9.19
#